data_AF-A0A2V7TNL0-F1
#
_entry.id   AF-A0A2V7TNL0-F1
#
_cell.length_a   1.000
_cell.length_b   1.000
_cell.length_c   1.000
_cell.angle_alpha   90.00
_cell.angle_beta   90.00
_cell.angle_gamma   90.00
#
_symmetry.space_group_name_H-M   'P 1'
#
loop_
_entity.id
_entity.type
_entity.pdbx_description
1 polymer ?
#
loop_
_entity_poly.entity_id
_entity_poly.type
_entity_poly.pdbx_seq_one_letter_code
_entity_poly.pdbx_strand_id
1 'polypeptide(L)'
;MARQLTPLGRLLLVLAGLSLIGYGLYKYGVLARIARIVAPEKRAEGTVSRDDFGASPGTPATAATAGTTSAVSTPGGTRLNRPVKVAIVLWGGYAGGIMANGGMAPNKDSVFSRDFGIQVELLQIDDFTKSRDAFRAGGDRGGVDIMWSTVDAYALE
;
A
#
# COMPACT_ATOMS: atom_id res chain seq x y z
N MET A 1 33.92 -37.46 -48.23
CA MET A 1 33.01 -38.49 -47.69
C MET A 1 32.36 -37.94 -46.43
N ALA A 2 31.03 -37.81 -46.40
CA ALA A 2 30.32 -37.29 -45.22
C ALA A 2 30.25 -38.39 -44.15
N ARG A 3 30.92 -38.18 -43.00
CA ARG A 3 30.92 -39.12 -41.89
C ARG A 3 29.56 -39.04 -41.18
N GLN A 4 28.67 -39.97 -41.50
CA GLN A 4 27.34 -40.09 -40.89
C GLN A 4 27.49 -40.29 -39.37
N LEU A 5 26.79 -39.49 -38.56
CA LEU A 5 26.73 -39.67 -37.11
C LEU A 5 26.09 -41.03 -36.77
N THR A 6 26.71 -41.77 -35.85
CA THR A 6 26.16 -43.04 -35.35
C THR A 6 24.80 -42.81 -34.68
N PRO A 7 23.90 -43.82 -34.64
CA PRO A 7 22.59 -43.68 -34.00
C PRO A 7 22.68 -43.16 -32.55
N LEU A 8 23.69 -43.62 -31.80
CA LEU A 8 23.97 -43.14 -30.44
C LEU A 8 24.42 -41.67 -30.42
N GLY A 9 25.26 -41.24 -31.38
CA GLY A 9 25.69 -39.85 -31.49
C GLY A 9 24.53 -38.90 -31.81
N ARG A 10 23.56 -39.34 -32.62
CA ARG A 10 22.34 -38.56 -32.90
C ARG A 10 21.47 -38.43 -31.66
N LEU A 11 21.30 -39.52 -30.89
CA LEU A 11 20.56 -39.51 -29.64
C LEU A 11 21.16 -38.51 -28.63
N LEU A 12 22.48 -38.54 -28.45
CA LEU A 12 23.18 -37.65 -27.52
C LEU A 12 23.07 -36.18 -27.95
N LEU A 13 23.15 -35.89 -29.25
CA LEU A 13 22.97 -34.53 -29.76
C LEU A 13 21.55 -34.00 -29.53
N VAL A 14 20.52 -34.85 -29.73
CA VAL A 14 19.13 -34.47 -29.47
C VAL A 14 18.91 -34.20 -27.98
N LEU A 15 19.44 -35.07 -27.11
CA LEU A 15 19.33 -34.87 -25.66
C LEU A 15 20.05 -33.61 -25.19
N ALA A 16 21.25 -33.33 -25.72
CA ALA A 16 21.99 -32.11 -25.42
C ALA A 16 21.22 -30.85 -25.88
N GLY A 17 20.63 -30.89 -27.08
CA GLY A 17 19.79 -29.81 -27.59
C GLY A 17 18.55 -29.56 -26.73
N LEU A 18 17.81 -30.62 -26.38
CA LEU A 18 16.65 -30.53 -25.49
C LEU A 18 17.02 -30.01 -24.09
N SER A 19 18.20 -30.39 -23.59
CA SER A 19 18.70 -29.94 -22.28
C SER A 19 19.03 -28.44 -22.30
N LEU A 20 19.67 -27.94 -23.36
CA LEU A 20 19.93 -26.50 -23.52
C LEU A 20 18.65 -25.69 -23.66
N ILE A 21 17.70 -26.19 -24.46
CA ILE A 21 16.40 -25.53 -24.65
C ILE A 21 15.62 -25.51 -23.33
N GLY A 22 15.55 -26.64 -22.63
CA GLY A 22 14.91 -26.74 -21.32
C GLY A 22 15.52 -25.80 -20.29
N TYR A 23 16.85 -25.73 -20.22
CA TYR A 23 17.56 -24.81 -19.33
C TYR A 23 17.30 -23.34 -19.70
N GLY A 24 17.28 -23.00 -20.99
CA GLY A 24 16.91 -21.67 -21.46
C GLY A 24 15.50 -21.29 -21.02
N LEU A 25 14.52 -22.15 -21.30
CA LEU A 25 13.12 -21.93 -20.91
C LEU A 25 12.93 -21.81 -19.39
N TYR A 26 13.72 -22.55 -18.60
CA TYR A 26 13.75 -22.44 -17.15
C TYR A 26 14.35 -21.11 -16.68
N LYS A 27 15.55 -20.75 -17.17
CA LYS A 27 16.28 -19.52 -16.78
C LYS A 27 15.45 -18.26 -17.08
N TYR A 28 14.74 -18.24 -18.20
CA TYR A 28 13.88 -17.11 -18.58
C TYR A 28 12.47 -17.19 -18.00
N GLY A 29 12.19 -18.14 -17.11
CA GLY A 29 10.91 -18.28 -16.40
C GLY A 29 9.73 -18.64 -17.30
N VAL A 30 9.99 -19.04 -18.55
CA VAL A 30 8.95 -19.40 -19.53
C VAL A 30 8.23 -20.68 -19.10
N LEU A 31 8.98 -21.63 -18.54
CA LEU A 31 8.41 -22.86 -18.00
C LEU A 31 7.38 -22.60 -16.89
N ALA A 32 7.67 -21.63 -16.00
CA ALA A 32 6.76 -21.23 -14.93
C ALA A 32 5.50 -20.50 -15.46
N ARG A 33 5.64 -19.70 -16.53
CA ARG A 33 4.48 -19.08 -17.19
C ARG A 33 3.57 -20.12 -17.84
N ILE A 34 4.14 -21.09 -18.54
CA ILE A 34 3.38 -22.18 -19.17
C ILE A 34 2.70 -23.04 -18.10
N ALA A 35 3.40 -23.37 -17.01
CA ALA A 35 2.83 -24.14 -15.90
C ALA A 35 1.61 -23.45 -15.27
N ARG A 36 1.64 -22.12 -15.09
CA ARG A 36 0.49 -21.34 -14.57
C ARG A 36 -0.73 -21.35 -15.50
N ILE A 37 -0.53 -21.53 -16.80
CA ILE A 37 -1.61 -21.58 -17.80
C ILE A 37 -2.22 -22.99 -17.86
N VAL A 38 -1.39 -24.03 -17.78
CA VAL A 38 -1.82 -25.42 -17.98
C VAL A 38 -2.34 -26.05 -16.67
N ALA A 39 -1.81 -25.64 -15.52
CA ALA A 39 -2.23 -26.09 -14.21
C ALA A 39 -2.26 -24.89 -13.23
N PRO A 40 -3.31 -24.04 -13.30
CA PRO A 40 -3.49 -22.99 -12.31
C PRO A 40 -3.75 -23.65 -10.95
N GLU A 41 -2.75 -23.62 -10.07
CA GLU A 41 -2.96 -24.00 -8.67
C GLU A 41 -4.09 -23.12 -8.10
N LYS A 42 -5.13 -23.78 -7.60
CA LYS A 42 -6.12 -23.11 -6.74
C LYS A 42 -5.35 -22.61 -5.52
N ARG A 43 -5.05 -21.31 -5.48
CA ARG A 43 -4.50 -20.66 -4.29
C ARG A 43 -5.43 -20.97 -3.13
N ALA A 44 -4.88 -21.49 -2.04
CA ALA A 44 -5.59 -21.53 -0.77
C ALA A 44 -5.93 -20.08 -0.39
N GLU A 45 -7.21 -19.81 -0.16
CA GLU A 45 -7.69 -18.53 0.37
C GLU A 45 -6.95 -18.21 1.69
N GLY A 46 -6.34 -17.02 1.76
CA GLY A 46 -5.89 -16.45 3.04
C GLY A 46 -4.43 -16.00 3.14
N THR A 47 -3.56 -16.28 2.17
CA THR A 47 -2.18 -15.77 2.22
C THR A 47 -2.02 -14.53 1.35
N VAL A 48 -1.99 -13.36 1.98
CA VAL A 48 -1.68 -12.08 1.31
C VAL A 48 -0.17 -11.92 1.17
N SER A 49 0.31 -11.66 -0.05
CA SER A 49 1.73 -11.44 -0.37
C SER A 49 2.03 -9.96 -0.62
N ARG A 50 3.31 -9.58 -0.56
CA ARG A 50 3.82 -8.25 -0.89
C ARG A 50 3.39 -7.76 -2.29
N ASP A 51 3.19 -8.69 -3.22
CA ASP A 51 2.78 -8.40 -4.59
C ASP A 51 1.30 -7.99 -4.71
N ASP A 52 0.46 -8.33 -3.72
CA ASP A 52 -0.96 -7.95 -3.71
C ASP A 52 -1.17 -6.45 -3.44
N PHE A 53 -0.10 -5.75 -3.02
CA PHE A 53 -0.08 -4.31 -2.77
C PHE A 53 0.70 -3.53 -3.85
N GLY A 54 1.11 -4.17 -4.96
CA GLY A 54 2.02 -3.60 -5.95
C GLY A 54 1.40 -3.22 -7.30
N ALA A 55 1.43 -1.91 -7.59
CA ALA A 55 1.31 -1.24 -8.89
C ALA A 55 -0.03 -1.37 -9.64
N SER A 56 -0.81 -0.28 -9.61
CA SER A 56 -1.99 -0.07 -10.47
C SER A 56 -1.61 -0.26 -11.95
N PRO A 57 -2.24 -1.21 -12.68
CA PRO A 57 -2.02 -1.35 -14.11
C PRO A 57 -2.58 -0.12 -14.80
N GLY A 58 -1.74 0.54 -15.61
CA GLY A 58 -2.16 1.62 -16.48
C GLY A 58 -3.37 1.19 -17.31
N THR A 59 -4.53 1.74 -16.97
CA THR A 59 -5.73 1.66 -17.80
C THR A 59 -5.66 2.85 -18.76
N PRO A 60 -5.84 2.66 -20.08
CA PRO A 60 -5.94 3.77 -21.01
C PRO A 60 -7.09 4.67 -20.53
N ALA A 61 -6.84 5.98 -20.46
CA ALA A 61 -7.81 6.99 -20.13
C ALA A 61 -9.03 6.88 -21.07
N THR A 62 -10.02 6.10 -20.68
CA THR A 62 -11.36 6.18 -21.24
C THR A 62 -12.05 7.24 -20.41
N ALA A 63 -12.37 8.36 -21.05
CA ALA A 63 -13.13 9.46 -20.46
C ALA A 63 -14.43 8.90 -19.88
N ALA A 64 -14.43 8.65 -18.56
CA ALA A 64 -15.64 8.35 -17.83
C ALA A 64 -16.42 9.65 -17.71
N THR A 65 -17.57 9.68 -18.38
CA THR A 65 -18.62 10.68 -18.27
C THR A 65 -18.79 11.11 -16.82
N ALA A 66 -18.64 12.41 -16.61
CA ALA A 66 -18.86 13.08 -15.34
C ALA A 66 -20.23 12.72 -14.77
N GLY A 67 -20.26 11.76 -13.86
CA GLY A 67 -21.33 11.65 -12.88
C GLY A 67 -21.21 12.86 -11.97
N THR A 68 -22.08 13.84 -12.17
CA THR A 68 -22.27 14.97 -11.28
C THR A 68 -22.81 14.48 -9.94
N THR A 69 -21.97 13.85 -9.12
CA THR A 69 -22.08 14.11 -7.69
C THR A 69 -21.56 15.51 -7.53
N SER A 70 -22.45 16.47 -7.33
CA SER A 70 -22.10 17.77 -6.78
C SER A 70 -21.32 17.49 -5.50
N ALA A 71 -19.99 17.45 -5.60
CA ALA A 71 -19.14 17.73 -4.47
C ALA A 71 -19.62 19.10 -4.03
N VAL A 72 -20.36 19.14 -2.93
CA VAL A 72 -20.50 20.36 -2.15
C VAL A 72 -19.06 20.73 -1.87
N SER A 73 -18.56 21.71 -2.61
CA SER A 73 -17.31 22.38 -2.36
C SER A 73 -17.51 23.13 -1.06
N THR A 74 -17.36 22.40 0.05
CA THR A 74 -17.19 23.00 1.36
C THR A 74 -15.98 23.92 1.23
N PRO A 75 -16.11 25.24 1.45
CA PRO A 75 -14.97 26.12 1.52
C PRO A 75 -14.21 25.78 2.82
N GLY A 76 -13.27 24.83 2.74
CA GLY A 76 -12.48 24.38 3.88
C GLY A 76 -11.32 23.49 3.41
N GLY A 77 -10.06 23.72 3.80
CA GLY A 77 -9.62 24.55 4.89
C GLY A 77 -8.15 24.90 4.84
N THR A 78 -7.89 26.20 4.97
CA THR A 78 -6.78 26.75 5.76
C THR A 78 -7.35 27.67 6.85
N ARG A 79 -8.52 27.34 7.43
CA ARG A 79 -9.08 28.12 8.55
C ARG A 79 -8.20 28.03 9.80
N LEU A 80 -7.38 26.99 9.92
CA LEU A 80 -6.43 26.83 11.00
C LEU A 80 -5.06 27.37 10.56
N ASN A 81 -4.61 28.45 11.19
CA ASN A 81 -3.25 29.01 11.01
C ASN A 81 -2.18 28.23 11.80
N ARG A 82 -2.49 26.98 12.17
CA ARG A 82 -1.64 26.10 12.98
C ARG A 82 -1.78 24.64 12.51
N PRO A 83 -0.83 23.76 12.84
CA PRO A 83 -0.98 22.33 12.58
C PRO A 83 -2.24 21.77 13.25
N VAL A 84 -2.84 20.77 12.60
CA VAL A 84 -3.88 19.92 13.16
C VAL A 84 -3.23 18.94 14.12
N LYS A 85 -3.67 18.92 15.37
CA LYS A 85 -3.13 18.06 16.42
C LYS A 85 -3.97 16.79 16.52
N VAL A 86 -3.31 15.65 16.38
CA VAL A 86 -3.95 14.33 16.33
C VAL A 86 -3.39 13.47 17.46
N ALA A 87 -4.26 13.09 18.41
CA ALA A 87 -3.91 12.11 19.43
C ALA A 87 -3.88 10.70 18.83
N ILE A 88 -2.77 10.00 19.05
CA ILE A 88 -2.56 8.59 18.67
C ILE A 88 -2.15 7.77 19.90
N VAL A 89 -2.24 6.45 19.82
CA VAL A 89 -1.73 5.52 20.83
C VAL A 89 -0.60 4.65 20.25
N LEU A 90 0.09 3.86 21.08
CA LEU A 90 1.18 2.96 20.67
C LEU A 90 0.78 1.80 19.73
N TRP A 91 -0.48 1.72 19.32
CA TRP A 91 -0.95 0.66 18.43
C TRP A 91 -0.37 0.82 17.01
N GLY A 92 0.10 -0.28 16.42
CA GLY A 92 0.85 -0.23 15.16
C GLY A 92 0.11 0.34 13.95
N GLY A 93 -1.23 0.44 13.98
CA GLY A 93 -2.02 0.96 12.86
C GLY A 93 -1.78 2.43 12.53
N TYR A 94 -1.17 3.23 13.43
CA TYR A 94 -0.81 4.61 13.11
C TYR A 94 0.47 4.73 12.26
N ALA A 95 1.21 3.65 12.04
CA ALA A 95 2.48 3.68 11.30
C ALA A 95 2.33 4.29 9.90
N GLY A 96 1.23 4.01 9.20
CA GLY A 96 0.95 4.61 7.90
C GLY A 96 0.81 6.13 7.95
N GLY A 97 0.11 6.65 8.97
CA GLY A 97 -0.04 8.09 9.20
C GLY A 97 1.28 8.75 9.59
N ILE A 98 2.07 8.13 10.48
CA ILE A 98 3.39 8.61 10.88
C ILE A 98 4.33 8.69 9.67
N MET A 99 4.35 7.65 8.83
CA MET A 99 5.15 7.60 7.61
C MET A 99 4.70 8.68 6.61
N ALA A 100 3.40 8.81 6.38
CA ALA A 100 2.83 9.84 5.51
C ALA A 100 3.14 11.27 5.99
N ASN A 101 3.23 11.47 7.31
CA ASN A 101 3.63 12.75 7.91
C ASN A 101 5.16 12.99 7.88
N GLY A 102 5.97 11.95 7.68
CA GLY A 102 7.43 12.03 7.83
C GLY A 102 7.90 12.16 9.28
N GLY A 103 7.10 11.65 10.24
CA GLY A 103 7.38 11.70 11.67
C GLY A 103 6.24 12.30 12.49
N MET A 104 6.50 12.55 13.78
CA MET A 104 5.48 13.03 14.72
C MET A 104 5.23 14.55 14.63
N ALA A 105 6.26 15.32 14.26
CA ALA A 105 6.20 16.77 14.19
C ALA A 105 5.51 17.27 12.90
N PRO A 106 5.01 18.51 12.88
CA PRO A 106 4.57 19.17 11.65
C PRO A 106 5.64 19.15 10.58
N ASN A 107 5.26 18.72 9.38
CA ASN A 107 6.16 18.62 8.24
C ASN A 107 5.51 19.17 6.98
N LYS A 108 6.16 20.15 6.35
CA LYS A 108 5.69 20.77 5.10
C LYS A 108 5.84 19.86 3.88
N ASP A 109 6.73 18.88 3.97
CA ASP A 109 6.98 17.90 2.91
C ASP A 109 6.14 16.64 3.07
N SER A 110 5.24 16.57 4.07
CA SER A 110 4.34 15.44 4.27
C SER A 110 3.31 15.29 3.15
N VAL A 111 2.76 14.09 3.02
CA VAL A 111 1.61 13.83 2.14
C VAL A 111 0.43 14.75 2.50
N PHE A 112 0.17 14.94 3.80
CA PHE A 112 -0.87 15.84 4.29
C PHE A 112 -0.69 17.29 3.81
N SER A 113 0.54 17.79 3.88
CA SER A 113 0.86 19.16 3.47
C SER A 113 0.83 19.33 1.96
N ARG A 114 1.44 18.42 1.21
CA ARG A 114 1.56 18.55 -0.25
C ARG A 114 0.23 18.35 -0.98
N ASP A 115 -0.55 17.36 -0.55
CA ASP A 115 -1.75 16.94 -1.28
C ASP A 115 -3.00 17.66 -0.76
N PHE A 116 -3.00 18.08 0.52
CA PHE A 116 -4.18 18.67 1.18
C PHE A 116 -3.91 20.05 1.79
N GLY A 117 -2.67 20.55 1.79
CA GLY A 117 -2.35 21.86 2.35
C GLY A 117 -2.42 21.94 3.88
N ILE A 118 -2.41 20.79 4.57
CA ILE A 118 -2.60 20.71 6.03
C ILE A 118 -1.34 20.13 6.69
N GLN A 119 -0.79 20.87 7.66
CA GLN A 119 0.27 20.33 8.53
C GLN A 119 -0.36 19.56 9.70
N VAL A 120 0.22 18.41 10.03
CA VAL A 120 -0.26 17.52 11.09
C VAL A 120 0.81 17.36 12.17
N GLU A 121 0.42 17.49 13.42
CA GLU A 121 1.20 17.14 14.61
C GLU A 121 0.57 15.91 15.25
N LEU A 122 1.34 14.83 15.36
CA LEU A 122 0.91 13.58 15.99
C LEU A 122 1.41 13.59 17.43
N LEU A 123 0.49 13.38 18.37
CA LEU A 123 0.75 13.39 19.80
C LEU A 123 0.39 12.02 20.36
N GLN A 124 1.36 11.33 20.96
CA GLN A 124 1.09 10.04 21.60
C GLN A 124 0.45 10.27 22.97
N ILE A 125 -0.78 9.81 23.15
CA ILE A 125 -1.54 9.90 24.40
C ILE A 125 -2.20 8.54 24.64
N ASP A 126 -1.50 7.65 25.35
CA ASP A 126 -1.98 6.28 25.60
C ASP A 126 -3.04 6.20 26.72
N ASP A 127 -3.11 7.22 27.57
CA ASP A 127 -4.10 7.29 28.65
C ASP A 127 -5.45 7.78 28.11
N PHE A 128 -6.48 6.95 28.25
CA PHE A 128 -7.83 7.24 27.75
C PHE A 128 -8.40 8.54 28.30
N THR A 129 -8.25 8.78 29.61
CA THR A 129 -8.80 9.98 30.25
C THR A 129 -8.07 11.22 29.74
N LYS A 130 -6.73 11.17 29.67
CA LYS A 130 -5.94 12.30 29.15
C LYS A 130 -6.22 12.59 27.69
N SER A 131 -6.43 11.56 26.87
CA SER A 131 -6.76 11.74 25.44
C SER A 131 -8.10 12.46 25.29
N ARG A 132 -9.11 12.06 26.08
CA ARG A 132 -10.43 12.70 26.12
C ARG A 132 -10.37 14.12 26.66
N ASP A 133 -9.60 14.36 27.70
CA ASP A 133 -9.42 15.70 28.26
C ASP A 133 -8.67 16.62 27.29
N ALA A 134 -7.68 16.10 26.57
CA ALA A 134 -7.02 16.83 25.49
C ALA A 134 -7.99 17.14 24.35
N PHE A 135 -8.87 16.21 23.98
CA PHE A 135 -9.88 16.46 22.94
C PHE A 135 -10.91 17.51 23.40
N ARG A 136 -11.40 17.42 24.65
CA ARG A 136 -12.29 18.42 25.27
C ARG A 136 -11.66 19.82 25.34
N ALA A 137 -10.35 19.88 25.62
CA ALA A 137 -9.60 21.13 25.60
C ALA A 137 -9.52 21.72 24.19
N GLY A 138 -9.39 20.91 23.14
CA GLY A 138 -9.29 21.38 21.76
C GLY A 138 -7.88 21.88 21.41
N GLY A 139 -7.49 21.73 20.14
CA GLY A 139 -6.11 21.93 19.70
C GLY A 139 -5.56 23.35 19.86
N ASP A 140 -6.45 24.35 19.91
CA ASP A 140 -6.12 25.77 20.10
C ASP A 140 -5.87 26.14 21.57
N ARG A 141 -6.38 25.34 22.52
CA ARG A 141 -6.18 25.53 23.97
C ARG A 141 -5.21 24.52 24.58
N GLY A 142 -4.27 24.02 23.79
CA GLY A 142 -3.24 23.07 24.23
C GLY A 142 -3.67 21.60 24.23
N GLY A 143 -4.87 21.29 23.74
CA GLY A 143 -5.37 19.93 23.54
C GLY A 143 -5.10 19.38 22.15
N VAL A 144 -6.02 18.55 21.64
CA VAL A 144 -5.98 17.96 20.29
C VAL A 144 -7.25 18.26 19.50
N ASP A 145 -7.16 18.23 18.17
CA ASP A 145 -8.30 18.43 17.25
C ASP A 145 -8.95 17.10 16.85
N ILE A 146 -8.16 16.03 16.83
CA ILE A 146 -8.59 14.69 16.48
C ILE A 146 -8.11 13.75 17.56
N MET A 147 -9.01 12.88 18.01
CA MET A 147 -8.74 11.78 18.93
C MET A 147 -9.18 10.48 18.26
N TRP A 148 -8.39 9.42 18.44
CA TRP A 148 -8.85 8.08 18.12
C TRP A 148 -9.73 7.53 19.23
N SER A 149 -10.81 6.85 18.84
CA SER A 149 -11.65 6.04 19.72
C SER A 149 -12.17 4.84 18.93
N THR A 150 -12.55 3.77 19.63
CA THR A 150 -13.25 2.63 19.04
C THR A 150 -14.76 2.78 19.24
N VAL A 151 -15.57 2.17 18.37
CA VAL A 151 -17.03 2.34 18.43
C VAL A 151 -17.62 1.86 19.77
N ASP A 152 -17.05 0.80 20.33
CA ASP A 152 -17.41 0.26 21.65
C ASP A 152 -17.06 1.22 22.80
N ALA A 153 -16.02 2.05 22.65
CA ALA A 153 -15.64 3.02 23.67
C ALA A 153 -16.63 4.20 23.78
N TYR A 154 -17.36 4.54 22.70
CA TYR A 154 -18.33 5.65 22.72
C TYR A 154 -19.48 5.46 23.72
N ALA A 155 -19.85 4.23 24.06
CA ALA A 155 -20.86 3.99 25.11
C ALA A 155 -20.40 4.46 26.50
N LEU A 156 -19.11 4.69 26.68
CA LEU A 156 -18.45 5.15 27.91
C LEU A 156 -17.96 6.60 27.78
N GLU A 157 -18.28 7.30 26.68
CA GLU A 157 -17.79 8.65 26.37
C GLU A 157 -18.63 9.82 26.90
#